data_AF-A0A0J9XSZ9-F1
#
_entry.id   AF-A0A0J9XSZ9-F1
#
_cell.length_a   1.000
_cell.length_b   1.000
_cell.length_c   1.000
_cell.angle_alpha   90.00
_cell.angle_beta   90.00
_cell.angle_gamma   90.00
#
_symmetry.space_group_name_H-M   'P 1'
#
loop_
_entity.id
_entity.type
_entity.pdbx_description
1 polymer ?
#
loop_
_entity_poly.entity_id
_entity_poly.type
_entity_poly.pdbx_seq_one_letter_code
_entity_poly.pdbx_strand_id
1 'polypeptide(L)'
;MMVDIFLEENEESSPSSLVLQNGDVLLTEQAREMFSLCDHNGKGFVVKMDLARINGMIPSISQRQLELFFDNADIFKTNYITENQFINNIKPMLLRTAFSDSQLIKTKICFSFPQYIN
;
A
#
# COMPACT_ATOMS: atom_id res chain seq x y z
N MET A 1 -24.61 15.25 -54.49
CA MET A 1 -25.08 14.04 -53.78
C MET A 1 -24.04 13.71 -52.73
N MET A 2 -24.51 13.61 -51.49
CA MET A 2 -23.78 13.45 -50.24
C MET A 2 -23.42 11.98 -50.05
N VAL A 3 -22.22 11.68 -49.59
CA VAL A 3 -21.92 10.44 -48.87
C VAL A 3 -21.07 10.86 -47.67
N ASP A 4 -21.77 11.26 -46.62
CA ASP A 4 -21.25 11.42 -45.27
C ASP A 4 -21.48 10.11 -44.50
N ILE A 5 -20.87 10.03 -43.31
CA ILE A 5 -21.16 9.10 -42.20
C ILE A 5 -20.53 7.69 -42.43
N PHE A 6 -19.69 7.10 -41.57
CA PHE A 6 -19.63 7.10 -40.11
C PHE A 6 -18.18 7.08 -39.59
N LEU A 7 -17.84 8.05 -38.74
CA LEU A 7 -16.90 7.86 -37.64
C LEU A 7 -17.70 7.36 -36.42
N GLU A 8 -17.01 6.66 -35.53
CA GLU A 8 -17.42 6.22 -34.18
C GLU A 8 -18.05 4.82 -34.07
N GLU A 9 -17.18 3.84 -33.81
CA GLU A 9 -17.46 2.85 -32.77
C GLU A 9 -16.54 3.16 -31.58
N ASN A 10 -17.12 3.88 -30.63
CA ASN A 10 -16.64 4.05 -29.26
C ASN A 10 -16.89 2.74 -28.51
N GLU A 11 -15.85 1.95 -28.26
CA GLU A 11 -15.85 0.90 -27.22
C GLU A 11 -15.02 1.42 -26.03
N GLU A 12 -15.66 2.32 -25.29
CA GLU A 12 -15.86 2.22 -23.85
C GLU A 12 -14.74 1.54 -23.01
N SER A 13 -13.71 2.30 -22.62
CA SER A 13 -13.14 2.16 -21.27
C SER A 13 -12.28 3.37 -20.93
N SER A 14 -12.87 4.28 -20.15
CA SER A 14 -12.21 5.49 -19.64
C SER A 14 -10.82 5.19 -19.04
N PRO A 15 -9.73 5.74 -19.59
CA PRO A 15 -8.36 5.49 -19.13
C PRO A 15 -8.08 6.03 -17.71
N SER A 16 -9.01 6.77 -17.11
CA SER A 16 -8.89 7.28 -15.74
C SER A 16 -9.26 6.26 -14.65
N SER A 17 -10.01 5.19 -14.97
CA SER A 17 -10.37 4.16 -13.97
C SER A 17 -9.28 3.10 -13.79
N LEU A 18 -8.58 2.73 -14.87
CA LEU A 18 -7.51 1.73 -14.83
C LEU A 18 -6.29 2.20 -14.01
N VAL A 19 -5.98 3.50 -14.02
CA VAL A 19 -4.86 4.07 -13.24
C VAL A 19 -5.14 3.99 -11.73
N LEU A 20 -6.39 4.13 -11.30
CA LEU A 20 -6.77 3.97 -9.89
C LEU A 20 -6.83 2.48 -9.50
N GLN A 21 -7.33 1.62 -10.38
CA GLN A 21 -7.41 0.18 -10.12
C GLN A 21 -6.02 -0.46 -9.98
N ASN A 22 -5.07 -0.11 -10.85
CA ASN A 22 -3.69 -0.61 -10.73
C ASN A 22 -2.96 -0.07 -9.50
N GLY A 23 -3.26 1.17 -9.11
CA GLY A 23 -2.71 1.77 -7.90
C GLY A 23 -3.14 1.01 -6.64
N ASP A 24 -4.42 0.68 -6.52
CA ASP A 24 -4.93 -0.07 -5.35
C ASP A 24 -4.32 -1.48 -5.27
N VAL A 25 -4.22 -2.19 -6.40
CA VAL A 25 -3.59 -3.52 -6.44
C VAL A 25 -2.12 -3.43 -5.99
N LEU A 26 -1.35 -2.48 -6.51
CA LEU A 26 0.07 -2.32 -6.13
C LEU A 26 0.23 -1.96 -4.64
N LEU A 27 -0.63 -1.08 -4.12
CA LEU A 27 -0.63 -0.71 -2.69
C LEU A 27 -1.05 -1.88 -1.80
N THR A 28 -1.97 -2.71 -2.26
CA THR A 28 -2.40 -3.92 -1.56
C THR A 28 -1.26 -4.92 -1.45
N GLU A 29 -0.54 -5.17 -2.53
CA GLU A 29 0.61 -6.07 -2.52
C GLU A 29 1.74 -5.55 -1.62
N GLN A 30 2.04 -4.25 -1.70
CA GLN A 30 3.02 -3.62 -0.80
C GLN A 30 2.60 -3.69 0.67
N ALA A 31 1.31 -3.49 0.96
CA ALA A 31 0.77 -3.62 2.30
C ALA A 31 0.84 -5.07 2.83
N ARG A 32 0.60 -6.06 1.97
CA ARG A 32 0.73 -7.50 2.30
C ARG A 32 2.17 -7.90 2.59
N GLU A 33 3.12 -7.37 1.84
CA GLU A 33 4.54 -7.59 2.08
C GLU A 33 4.95 -7.03 3.44
N MET A 34 4.54 -5.78 3.76
CA MET A 34 4.78 -5.18 5.07
C MET A 34 4.12 -5.97 6.20
N PHE A 35 2.90 -6.47 6.00
CA PHE A 35 2.23 -7.33 6.97
C PHE A 35 3.03 -8.60 7.22
N SER A 36 3.53 -9.26 6.17
CA SER A 36 4.31 -10.49 6.27
C SER A 36 5.62 -10.30 7.04
N LEU A 37 6.22 -9.11 6.96
CA LEU A 37 7.41 -8.77 7.74
C LEU A 37 7.09 -8.60 9.22
N CYS A 38 5.95 -7.98 9.54
CA CYS A 38 5.48 -7.87 10.92
C CYS A 38 5.07 -9.24 11.48
N ASP A 39 4.27 -10.00 10.74
CA ASP A 39 3.80 -11.34 11.10
C ASP A 39 4.82 -12.43 10.71
N HIS A 40 6.06 -12.29 11.16
CA HIS A 40 7.14 -13.23 10.86
C HIS A 40 6.91 -14.65 11.41
N ASN A 41 5.91 -14.83 12.28
CA ASN A 41 5.52 -16.12 12.84
C ASN A 41 4.33 -16.77 12.10
N GLY A 42 3.69 -16.07 11.16
CA GLY A 42 2.49 -16.57 10.47
C GLY A 42 1.29 -16.75 11.40
N LYS A 43 1.12 -15.85 12.37
CA LYS A 43 0.01 -15.86 13.35
C LYS A 43 -1.32 -15.44 12.73
N GLY A 44 -1.29 -14.69 11.63
CA GLY A 44 -2.43 -14.02 11.03
C GLY A 44 -2.79 -12.68 11.69
N PHE A 45 -1.96 -12.19 12.62
CA PHE A 45 -2.13 -10.90 13.28
C PHE A 45 -0.80 -10.26 13.67
N VAL A 46 -0.81 -8.94 13.77
CA VAL A 46 0.34 -8.10 14.12
C VAL A 46 0.08 -7.43 15.46
N VAL A 47 1.07 -7.44 16.37
CA VAL A 47 1.04 -6.66 17.62
C VAL A 47 1.89 -5.40 17.48
N LYS A 48 1.71 -4.43 18.39
CA LYS A 48 2.43 -3.13 18.35
C LYS A 48 3.95 -3.27 18.22
N MET A 49 4.54 -4.27 18.89
CA MET A 49 5.99 -4.54 18.82
C MET A 49 6.45 -5.04 17.44
N ASP A 50 5.60 -5.76 16.71
CA ASP A 50 5.94 -6.30 15.39
C ASP A 50 6.15 -5.17 14.36
N LEU A 51 5.57 -3.99 14.57
CA LEU A 51 5.76 -2.81 13.71
C LEU A 51 7.19 -2.29 13.71
N ALA A 52 8.00 -2.62 14.72
CA ALA A 52 9.42 -2.29 14.71
C ALA A 52 10.15 -2.90 13.50
N ARG A 53 9.62 -3.99 12.92
CA ARG A 53 10.20 -4.68 11.75
C ARG A 53 10.09 -3.90 10.45
N ILE A 54 9.07 -3.05 10.33
CA ILE A 54 8.86 -2.18 9.17
C ILE A 54 9.32 -0.73 9.44
N ASN A 55 9.92 -0.48 10.59
CA ASN A 55 10.46 0.84 10.92
C ASN A 55 11.59 1.20 9.94
N GLY A 56 11.47 2.35 9.30
CA GLY A 56 12.41 2.79 8.25
C GLY A 56 12.14 2.21 6.85
N MET A 57 11.17 1.30 6.70
CA MET A 57 10.75 0.84 5.36
C MET A 57 9.89 1.86 4.64
N ILE A 58 9.04 2.59 5.36
CA ILE A 58 8.22 3.66 4.77
C ILE A 58 8.96 4.99 4.97
N PRO A 59 9.41 5.66 3.89
CA PRO A 59 10.05 6.96 4.01
C PRO A 59 9.17 7.94 4.77
N SER A 60 9.79 8.79 5.60
CA SER A 60 9.12 9.80 6.42
C SER A 60 8.21 9.27 7.54
N ILE A 61 8.09 7.95 7.72
CA ILE A 61 7.33 7.35 8.81
C ILE A 61 8.26 6.92 9.94
N SER A 62 8.11 7.53 11.11
CA SER A 62 8.84 7.16 12.31
C SER A 62 8.14 6.02 13.07
N GLN A 63 8.88 5.32 13.93
CA GLN A 63 8.30 4.32 14.85
C GLN A 63 7.08 4.85 15.62
N ARG A 64 7.12 6.10 16.08
CA ARG A 64 5.97 6.71 16.77
C ARG A 64 4.74 6.87 15.88
N GLN A 65 4.92 7.14 14.59
CA GLN A 65 3.81 7.17 13.65
C GLN A 65 3.26 5.77 13.36
N LEU A 66 4.11 4.74 13.35
CA LEU A 66 3.65 3.34 13.29
C LEU A 66 2.83 2.96 14.53
N GLU A 67 3.25 3.38 15.72
CA GLU A 67 2.48 3.18 16.95
C GLU A 67 1.10 3.85 16.90
N LEU A 68 1.03 5.09 16.37
CA LEU A 68 -0.26 5.77 16.16
C LEU A 68 -1.11 5.07 15.10
N PHE A 69 -0.49 4.55 14.04
CA PHE A 69 -1.17 3.71 13.05
C PHE A 69 -1.77 2.48 13.72
N PHE A 70 -1.03 1.80 14.61
CA PHE A 70 -1.53 0.66 15.36
C PHE A 70 -2.74 1.04 16.21
N ASP A 71 -2.62 2.11 16.98
CA ASP A 71 -3.67 2.53 17.91
C ASP A 71 -4.97 2.93 17.17
N ASN A 72 -4.85 3.38 15.92
CA ASN A 72 -5.98 3.67 15.01
C ASN A 72 -6.55 2.41 14.33
N ALA A 73 -5.68 1.49 13.90
CA ALA A 73 -6.08 0.25 13.25
C ALA A 73 -6.75 -0.74 14.25
N ASP A 74 -6.31 -0.72 15.51
CA ASP A 74 -6.91 -1.46 16.62
C ASP A 74 -8.18 -0.77 17.14
N ILE A 75 -9.22 -0.81 16.30
CA ILE A 75 -10.55 -0.26 16.58
C ILE A 75 -11.18 -0.93 17.81
N PHE A 76 -10.96 -2.24 17.96
CA PHE A 76 -11.57 -3.06 19.01
C PHE A 76 -10.75 -3.11 20.30
N LYS A 77 -9.60 -2.44 20.37
CA LYS A 77 -8.68 -2.44 21.53
C LYS A 77 -8.28 -3.84 21.96
N THR A 78 -8.09 -4.72 20.97
CA THR A 78 -7.70 -6.12 21.16
C THR A 78 -6.20 -6.29 21.39
N ASN A 79 -5.39 -5.24 21.24
CA ASN A 79 -3.92 -5.25 21.29
C ASN A 79 -3.26 -6.04 20.14
N TYR A 80 -4.03 -6.36 19.10
CA TYR A 80 -3.55 -6.91 17.84
C TYR A 80 -4.45 -6.45 16.69
N ILE A 81 -3.89 -6.41 15.48
CA ILE A 81 -4.63 -6.10 14.25
C ILE A 81 -4.50 -7.25 13.26
N THR A 82 -5.60 -7.59 12.61
CA THR A 82 -5.64 -8.62 11.55
C THR A 82 -5.04 -8.09 10.24
N GLU A 83 -4.68 -8.99 9.33
CA GLU A 83 -4.17 -8.63 8.00
C GLU A 83 -5.04 -7.59 7.28
N ASN A 84 -6.36 -7.81 7.25
CA ASN A 84 -7.29 -6.88 6.60
C ASN A 84 -7.29 -5.50 7.29
N GLN A 85 -7.21 -5.44 8.62
CA GLN A 85 -7.11 -4.15 9.32
C GLN A 85 -5.79 -3.46 8.99
N PHE A 86 -4.67 -4.19 8.98
CA PHE A 86 -3.37 -3.64 8.63
C PHE A 86 -3.38 -3.06 7.21
N ILE A 87 -3.80 -3.84 6.22
CA ILE A 87 -3.82 -3.44 4.81
C ILE A 87 -4.69 -2.21 4.59
N ASN A 88 -5.90 -2.19 5.12
CA ASN A 88 -6.82 -1.08 4.91
C ASN A 88 -6.33 0.22 5.56
N ASN A 89 -5.64 0.14 6.71
CA ASN A 89 -5.14 1.32 7.41
C ASN A 89 -3.78 1.80 6.88
N ILE A 90 -2.94 0.93 6.31
CA ILE A 90 -1.60 1.31 5.83
C ILE A 90 -1.67 1.92 4.42
N LYS A 91 -2.65 1.52 3.60
CA LYS A 91 -2.87 2.06 2.24
C LYS A 91 -2.86 3.59 2.17
N PRO A 92 -3.59 4.34 3.02
CA PRO A 92 -3.52 5.81 3.04
C PRO A 92 -2.13 6.36 3.37
N MET A 93 -1.35 5.66 4.21
CA MET A 93 0.02 6.05 4.54
C MET A 93 0.95 5.84 3.35
N LEU A 94 0.81 4.71 2.64
CA LEU A 94 1.54 4.41 1.40
C LEU A 94 1.21 5.38 0.26
N LEU A 95 -0.08 5.73 0.11
CA LEU A 95 -0.53 6.76 -0.84
C LEU A 95 0.14 8.11 -0.52
N ARG A 96 0.12 8.54 0.74
CA ARG A 96 0.75 9.80 1.15
C ARG A 96 2.24 9.84 0.81
N THR A 97 2.97 8.75 1.01
CA THR A 97 4.38 8.68 0.63
C THR A 97 4.57 8.70 -0.88
N ALA A 98 3.71 8.01 -1.64
CA ALA A 98 3.78 8.02 -3.11
C ALA A 98 3.57 9.42 -3.71
N PHE A 99 2.75 10.26 -3.07
CA PHE A 99 2.54 11.65 -3.49
C PHE A 99 3.57 12.64 -2.93
N SER A 100 4.25 12.31 -1.82
CA SER A 100 5.27 13.18 -1.22
C SER A 100 6.53 13.20 -2.08
N ASP A 101 6.84 12.10 -2.76
CA ASP A 101 7.84 12.04 -3.81
C ASP A 101 7.21 12.39 -5.15
N SER A 102 6.99 13.69 -5.39
CA SER A 102 6.49 14.26 -6.67
C SER A 102 7.37 13.96 -7.91
N GLN A 103 8.29 12.99 -7.82
CA GLN A 103 9.20 12.51 -8.88
C GLN A 103 9.10 10.98 -9.12
N LEU A 104 8.26 10.20 -8.42
CA LEU A 104 8.28 8.73 -8.47
C LEU A 104 7.10 8.05 -9.20
N ILE A 105 6.58 8.64 -10.29
CA ILE A 105 5.68 7.92 -11.24
C ILE A 105 6.49 6.98 -12.18
N LYS A 106 7.80 6.79 -11.99
CA LYS A 106 8.64 6.05 -12.96
C LYS A 106 9.55 4.95 -12.43
N THR A 107 9.49 4.62 -11.15
CA THR A 107 10.42 3.64 -10.61
C THR A 107 9.65 2.68 -9.73
N LYS A 108 9.69 1.39 -10.08
CA LYS A 108 9.61 0.30 -9.11
C LYS A 108 10.09 0.83 -7.76
N ILE A 109 9.20 0.95 -6.77
CA ILE A 109 9.65 1.05 -5.38
C ILE A 109 10.17 -0.36 -5.07
N CYS A 110 11.40 -0.58 -5.53
CA CYS A 110 12.16 -1.79 -5.31
C CYS A 110 12.68 -1.63 -3.88
N PHE A 111 11.92 -2.12 -2.91
CA PHE A 111 12.50 -2.47 -1.62
C PHE A 111 13.39 -3.68 -1.85
N SER A 112 14.54 -3.47 -2.47
CA SER A 112 15.63 -4.43 -2.44
C SER A 112 16.09 -4.46 -1.00
N PHE A 113 15.54 -5.39 -0.21
CA PHE A 113 16.02 -5.68 1.13
C PHE A 113 17.53 -5.95 1.06
N PRO A 114 18.34 -5.33 1.93
CA PRO A 114 19.61 -5.95 2.28
C PRO A 114 19.23 -7.30 2.88
N GLN A 115 19.53 -8.39 2.17
CA GLN A 115 19.58 -9.70 2.82
C GLN A 115 20.55 -9.51 3.99
N TYR A 116 20.05 -9.60 5.22
CA TYR A 116 20.91 -9.83 6.38
C TYR A 116 21.44 -11.26 6.22
N ILE A 117 22.54 -11.38 5.50
CA ILE A 117 23.40 -12.55 5.50
C ILE A 117 24.13 -12.49 6.85
N ASN A 118 23.86 -13.46 7.73
CA ASN A 118 24.85 -13.85 8.74
C ASN A 118 25.87 -14.76 8.08
#